data_AF-A0A5B7UWG1-F1
#
_entry.id   AF-A0A5B7UWG1-F1
#
_cell.length_a   1.000
_cell.length_b   1.000
_cell.length_c   1.000
_cell.angle_alpha   90.00
_cell.angle_beta   90.00
_cell.angle_gamma   90.00
#
_symmetry.space_group_name_H-M   'P 1'
#
loop_
_entity.id
_entity.type
_entity.pdbx_description
1 polymer ?
#
loop_
_entity_poly.entity_id
_entity_poly.type
_entity_poly.pdbx_seq_one_letter_code
_entity_poly.pdbx_strand_id
1 'polypeptide(L)'
;MSAAPGTPLTHRLGRRHLLGVAAAATLAAVGVMRASGARATPPGAADEGSFDEMYRGRRIQGDPVLGERGAGRDRWRVTVDGRRLGLMRRADGTYLTMVDHYGSYATPLAAARGAVDELGVTARLSGHTH
;
A
#
# COMPACT_ATOMS: atom_id res chain seq x y z
N MET A 1 6.82 5.19 62.87
CA MET A 1 6.67 5.26 61.39
C MET A 1 7.94 5.94 60.86
N SER A 2 8.91 5.18 60.35
CA SER A 2 9.16 4.90 58.91
C SER A 2 9.37 6.22 58.11
N ALA A 3 10.42 6.47 57.34
CA ALA A 3 11.33 5.59 56.58
C ALA A 3 12.67 6.29 56.24
N ALA A 4 13.59 5.49 55.72
CA ALA A 4 15.00 5.70 55.35
C ALA A 4 15.28 6.71 54.22
N PRO A 5 16.54 7.17 54.06
CA PRO A 5 16.98 8.14 53.06
C PRO A 5 17.20 7.55 51.66
N GLY A 6 16.86 8.31 50.62
CA GLY A 6 17.27 8.03 49.24
C GLY A 6 18.15 9.16 48.71
N THR A 7 19.46 8.93 48.66
CA THR A 7 20.43 9.78 47.95
C THR A 7 20.33 9.63 46.42
N PRO A 8 20.82 10.61 45.66
CA PRO A 8 20.37 10.91 44.31
C PRO A 8 21.02 10.04 43.24
N LEU A 9 20.28 9.72 42.18
CA LEU A 9 20.84 9.20 40.94
C LEU A 9 20.82 10.30 39.88
N THR A 10 21.88 11.10 39.86
CA THR A 10 22.30 11.82 38.66
C THR A 10 22.94 10.83 37.70
N HIS A 11 22.35 10.63 36.51
CA HIS A 11 23.17 10.38 35.33
C HIS A 11 22.46 10.87 34.07
N ARG A 12 22.61 12.17 33.80
CA ARG A 12 22.35 12.77 32.50
C ARG A 12 23.55 12.47 31.60
N LEU A 13 23.39 11.56 30.65
CA LEU A 13 24.18 11.42 29.42
C LEU A 13 23.27 10.69 28.42
N GLY A 14 22.78 11.23 27.31
CA GLY A 14 23.40 12.22 26.43
C GLY A 14 24.19 11.51 25.34
N ARG A 15 23.57 10.64 24.53
CA ARG A 15 24.20 10.10 23.30
C ARG A 15 23.28 10.24 22.10
N ARG A 16 23.48 11.40 21.48
CA ARG A 16 23.14 11.81 20.12
C ARG A 16 24.05 11.00 19.20
N HIS A 17 23.49 10.10 18.40
CA HIS A 17 24.19 9.54 17.26
C HIS A 17 23.42 9.90 15.99
N LEU A 18 23.91 10.98 15.40
CA LEU A 18 23.63 11.44 14.05
C LEU A 18 24.35 10.50 13.06
N LEU A 19 23.64 10.25 11.95
CA LEU A 19 24.14 10.07 10.58
C LEU A 19 25.00 8.84 10.24
N GLY A 20 24.49 8.09 9.26
CA GLY A 20 25.25 7.21 8.40
C GLY A 20 24.50 7.01 7.08
N VAL A 21 24.55 8.00 6.19
CA VAL A 21 24.19 7.83 4.78
C VAL A 21 25.39 7.21 4.09
N ALA A 22 25.19 6.10 3.38
CA ALA A 22 26.09 5.65 2.32
C ALA A 22 25.27 5.00 1.20
N ALA A 23 25.30 5.63 0.03
CA ALA A 23 24.70 5.18 -1.22
C ALA A 23 25.75 4.49 -2.11
N ALA A 24 25.31 3.51 -2.92
CA ALA A 24 25.75 3.21 -4.30
C ALA A 24 25.07 1.89 -4.76
N ALA A 25 24.13 1.93 -5.72
CA ALA A 25 24.30 1.72 -7.18
C ALA A 25 24.66 0.27 -7.56
N THR A 26 24.15 -0.42 -8.57
CA THR A 26 23.11 -0.29 -9.62
C THR A 26 23.09 -1.66 -10.31
N LEU A 27 21.94 -2.22 -10.70
CA LEU A 27 21.89 -3.15 -11.83
C LEU A 27 20.59 -2.96 -12.61
N ALA A 28 20.77 -2.72 -13.91
CA ALA A 28 19.72 -2.51 -14.89
C ALA A 28 19.04 -3.83 -15.25
N ALA A 29 17.72 -3.80 -15.40
CA ALA A 29 16.98 -4.80 -16.17
C ALA A 29 16.03 -4.07 -17.11
N VAL A 30 16.36 -4.12 -18.39
CA VAL A 30 15.52 -3.65 -19.51
C VAL A 30 14.35 -4.61 -19.63
N GLY A 31 13.14 -4.15 -19.32
CA GLY A 31 11.88 -4.87 -19.55
C GLY A 31 11.05 -4.12 -20.59
N VAL A 32 10.72 -4.79 -21.68
CA VAL A 32 10.01 -4.25 -22.85
C VAL A 32 8.64 -3.68 -22.48
N MET A 33 8.47 -2.37 -22.62
CA MET A 33 7.17 -1.69 -22.54
C MET A 33 6.37 -2.00 -23.82
N ARG A 34 5.29 -2.78 -23.70
CA ARG A 34 4.23 -2.80 -24.72
C ARG A 34 3.46 -1.49 -24.60
N ALA A 35 3.68 -0.57 -25.54
CA ALA A 35 2.91 0.66 -25.64
C ALA A 35 1.47 0.34 -26.09
N SER A 36 0.54 0.34 -25.13
CA SER A 36 -0.90 0.40 -25.40
C SER A 36 -1.31 1.87 -25.41
N GLY A 37 -1.62 2.38 -26.60
CA GLY A 37 -2.04 3.73 -26.98
C GLY A 37 -2.37 4.73 -25.88
N ALA A 38 -1.56 5.79 -25.80
CA ALA A 38 -1.96 7.02 -25.13
C ALA A 38 -3.05 7.73 -25.94
N ARG A 39 -4.29 7.69 -25.45
CA ARG A 39 -5.26 8.76 -25.70
C ARG A 39 -5.27 9.63 -24.45
N ALA A 40 -5.09 10.94 -24.62
CA ALA A 40 -5.15 11.88 -23.51
C ALA A 40 -6.56 11.83 -22.89
N THR A 41 -6.68 11.19 -21.72
CA THR A 41 -7.92 11.10 -20.94
C THR A 41 -7.94 12.24 -19.92
N PRO A 42 -9.07 12.95 -19.76
CA PRO A 42 -9.20 13.97 -18.72
C PRO A 42 -8.98 13.37 -17.31
N PRO A 43 -8.50 14.15 -16.34
CA PRO A 43 -8.24 13.65 -15.00
C PRO A 43 -9.58 13.32 -14.33
N GLY A 44 -9.88 12.03 -14.15
CA GLY A 44 -11.08 11.61 -13.40
C GLY A 44 -11.65 10.23 -13.73
N ALA A 45 -11.28 9.62 -14.85
CA ALA A 45 -11.69 8.26 -15.16
C ALA A 45 -10.48 7.50 -15.71
N ALA A 46 -9.73 6.85 -14.83
CA ALA A 46 -8.80 5.82 -15.28
C ALA A 46 -9.66 4.72 -15.93
N ASP A 47 -9.40 4.47 -17.22
CA ASP A 47 -9.81 3.28 -17.96
C ASP A 47 -9.78 2.07 -17.00
N GLU A 48 -10.94 1.45 -16.74
CA GLU A 48 -11.12 0.38 -15.75
C GLU A 48 -10.53 -0.95 -16.24
N GLY A 49 -9.28 -0.92 -16.70
CA GLY A 49 -8.46 -2.08 -17.01
C GLY A 49 -7.72 -2.61 -15.78
N SER A 50 -7.15 -3.79 -15.90
CA SER A 50 -6.23 -4.34 -14.91
C SER A 50 -5.04 -3.42 -14.66
N PHE A 51 -4.47 -3.42 -13.45
CA PHE A 51 -3.24 -2.72 -13.11
C PHE A 51 -2.19 -3.64 -12.51
N ASP A 52 -0.92 -3.31 -12.73
CA ASP A 52 0.26 -3.97 -12.17
C ASP A 52 1.38 -2.95 -12.03
N GLU A 53 1.75 -2.60 -10.80
CA GLU A 53 2.81 -1.62 -10.54
C GLU A 53 3.66 -1.97 -9.30
N MET A 54 4.84 -1.36 -9.23
CA MET A 54 5.65 -1.33 -8.01
C MET A 54 5.43 0.00 -7.30
N TYR A 55 4.89 -0.04 -6.09
CA TYR A 55 4.69 1.14 -5.24
C TYR A 55 5.46 0.96 -3.92
N ARG A 56 6.37 1.88 -3.64
CA ARG A 56 7.25 1.85 -2.44
C ARG A 56 7.95 0.49 -2.23
N GLY A 57 8.39 -0.12 -3.34
CA GLY A 57 9.08 -1.41 -3.33
C GLY A 57 8.18 -2.63 -3.18
N ARG A 58 6.85 -2.46 -3.21
CA ARG A 58 5.86 -3.54 -3.12
C ARG A 58 5.10 -3.67 -4.43
N ARG A 59 4.85 -4.90 -4.87
CA ARG A 59 4.08 -5.13 -6.10
C ARG A 59 2.59 -5.06 -5.80
N ILE A 60 1.88 -4.19 -6.51
CA ILE A 60 0.44 -4.05 -6.44
C ILE A 60 -0.14 -4.54 -7.75
N GLN A 61 -1.12 -5.44 -7.70
CA GLN A 61 -1.84 -5.89 -8.89
C GLN A 61 -3.34 -5.84 -8.64
N GLY A 62 -4.11 -5.61 -9.70
CA GLY A 62 -5.55 -5.70 -9.60
C GLY A 62 -6.25 -5.92 -10.93
N ASP A 63 -7.26 -6.76 -10.91
CA ASP A 63 -8.08 -7.09 -12.07
C ASP A 63 -9.57 -6.92 -11.72
N PRO A 64 -10.38 -6.35 -12.64
CA PRO A 64 -11.82 -6.36 -12.47
C PRO A 64 -12.33 -7.80 -12.53
N VAL A 65 -13.18 -8.17 -11.58
CA VAL A 65 -13.85 -9.46 -11.57
C VAL A 65 -15.17 -9.28 -12.31
N LEU A 66 -15.23 -9.80 -13.53
CA LEU A 66 -16.49 -9.88 -14.28
C LEU A 66 -17.46 -10.78 -13.52
N GLY A 67 -18.56 -10.21 -13.03
CA GLY A 67 -19.64 -10.96 -12.42
C GLY A 67 -20.52 -11.64 -13.48
N GLU A 68 -21.00 -12.85 -13.18
CA GLU A 68 -22.21 -13.34 -13.86
C GLU A 68 -23.39 -12.43 -13.51
N ARG A 69 -24.27 -12.24 -14.50
CA ARG A 69 -25.41 -11.30 -14.55
C ARG A 69 -25.90 -10.84 -13.16
N GLY A 70 -25.54 -9.61 -12.78
CA GLY A 70 -26.13 -8.92 -11.63
C GLY A 70 -25.14 -8.32 -10.63
N ALA A 71 -23.89 -8.81 -10.58
CA ALA A 71 -22.81 -8.14 -9.86
C ALA A 71 -22.06 -7.24 -10.86
N GLY A 72 -22.21 -5.92 -10.72
CA GLY A 72 -21.57 -4.95 -11.60
C GLY A 72 -20.03 -5.12 -11.66
N ARG A 73 -19.43 -4.46 -12.65
CA ARG A 73 -17.97 -4.23 -12.88
C ARG A 73 -17.19 -3.69 -11.68
N ASP A 74 -17.87 -3.53 -10.55
CA ASP A 74 -17.45 -2.85 -9.33
C ASP A 74 -16.69 -3.78 -8.37
N ARG A 75 -16.57 -5.08 -8.70
CA ARG A 75 -15.79 -6.05 -7.93
C ARG A 75 -14.37 -6.16 -8.47
N TRP A 76 -13.39 -6.05 -7.58
CA TRP A 76 -11.98 -6.14 -7.92
C TRP A 76 -11.30 -7.27 -7.16
N ARG A 77 -10.33 -7.92 -7.80
CA ARG A 77 -9.34 -8.78 -7.15
C ARG A 77 -8.05 -7.97 -7.09
N VAL A 78 -7.61 -7.63 -5.88
CA VAL A 78 -6.36 -6.85 -5.68
C VAL A 78 -5.39 -7.67 -4.83
N THR A 79 -4.11 -7.62 -5.17
CA THR A 79 -3.03 -8.24 -4.40
C THR A 79 -1.93 -7.23 -4.10
N VAL A 80 -1.23 -7.46 -2.97
CA VAL A 80 0.02 -6.79 -2.61
C VAL A 80 1.05 -7.89 -2.35
N ASP A 81 2.15 -7.87 -3.11
CA ASP A 81 3.20 -8.90 -3.14
C ASP A 81 2.61 -10.31 -3.37
N GLY A 82 1.63 -10.40 -4.26
CA GLY A 82 0.92 -11.63 -4.60
C GLY A 82 -0.15 -12.07 -3.57
N ARG A 83 -0.27 -11.39 -2.43
CA ARG A 83 -1.21 -11.74 -1.36
C ARG A 83 -2.49 -10.92 -1.46
N ARG A 84 -3.65 -11.55 -1.33
CA ARG A 84 -4.95 -10.88 -1.51
C ARG A 84 -5.19 -9.74 -0.51
N LEU A 85 -5.49 -8.55 -1.03
CA LEU A 85 -5.96 -7.40 -0.27
C LEU A 85 -7.49 -7.40 -0.23
N GLY A 86 -8.07 -7.28 0.97
CA GLY A 86 -9.51 -7.11 1.13
C GLY A 86 -9.92 -5.70 0.72
N LEU A 87 -10.60 -5.57 -0.42
CA LEU A 87 -11.13 -4.32 -0.95
C LEU A 87 -12.66 -4.31 -0.81
N MET A 88 -13.21 -3.18 -0.37
CA MET A 88 -14.66 -2.97 -0.28
C MET A 88 -15.04 -1.69 -1.01
N ARG A 89 -16.14 -1.75 -1.75
CA ARG A 89 -16.73 -0.58 -2.42
C ARG A 89 -17.82 0.02 -1.52
N ARG A 90 -17.76 1.32 -1.31
CA ARG A 90 -18.75 2.12 -0.58
C ARG A 90 -19.93 2.48 -1.48
N ALA A 91 -21.03 2.90 -0.86
CA ALA A 91 -22.24 3.33 -1.57
C ALA A 91 -22.02 4.60 -2.42
N ASP A 92 -21.09 5.46 -2.01
CA ASP A 92 -20.66 6.65 -2.77
C ASP A 92 -19.71 6.32 -3.94
N GLY A 93 -19.39 5.03 -4.13
CA GLY A 93 -18.53 4.54 -5.19
C GLY A 93 -17.03 4.58 -4.89
N THR A 94 -16.62 5.11 -3.74
CA THR A 94 -15.23 5.04 -3.27
C THR A 94 -14.88 3.64 -2.75
N TYR A 95 -13.61 3.43 -2.45
CA TYR A 95 -13.06 2.18 -1.96
C TYR A 95 -12.41 2.37 -0.59
N LEU A 96 -12.43 1.29 0.19
CA LEU A 96 -11.66 1.15 1.43
C LEU A 96 -11.00 -0.23 1.45
N THR A 97 -10.05 -0.42 2.37
CA THR A 97 -9.40 -1.71 2.55
C THR A 97 -9.63 -2.27 3.96
N MET A 98 -9.36 -3.56 4.15
CA MET A 98 -9.34 -4.14 5.51
C MET A 98 -8.15 -3.64 6.35
N VAL A 99 -7.10 -3.11 5.71
CA VAL A 99 -5.93 -2.53 6.38
C VAL A 99 -6.25 -1.10 6.85
N ASP A 100 -6.86 -0.32 5.97
CA ASP A 100 -7.36 1.03 6.24
C ASP A 100 -8.88 1.08 6.01
N HIS A 101 -9.62 0.84 7.10
CA HIS A 101 -11.07 0.72 7.07
C HIS A 101 -11.80 2.08 7.07
N TYR A 102 -11.09 3.14 7.46
CA TYR A 102 -11.67 4.47 7.61
C TYR A 102 -11.36 5.35 6.41
N GLY A 103 -10.28 5.08 5.68
CA GLY A 103 -9.94 5.72 4.41
C GLY A 103 -11.04 5.64 3.36
N SER A 104 -11.09 6.67 2.51
CA SER A 104 -12.00 6.77 1.36
C SER A 104 -11.18 7.08 0.11
N TYR A 105 -11.10 6.13 -0.81
CA TYR A 105 -10.22 6.21 -1.98
C TYR A 105 -11.04 6.22 -3.27
N ALA A 106 -10.71 7.13 -4.18
CA ALA A 106 -11.45 7.28 -5.44
C ALA A 106 -11.34 6.05 -6.36
N THR A 107 -10.26 5.25 -6.26
CA THR A 107 -10.01 4.10 -7.12
C THR A 107 -9.47 2.90 -6.34
N PRO A 108 -9.59 1.67 -6.88
CA PRO A 108 -8.99 0.47 -6.28
C PRO A 108 -7.47 0.58 -6.14
N LEU A 109 -6.80 1.16 -7.14
CA LEU A 109 -5.34 1.38 -7.10
C LEU A 109 -4.96 2.36 -5.97
N ALA A 110 -5.72 3.44 -5.79
CA ALA A 110 -5.49 4.38 -4.70
C ALA A 110 -5.66 3.71 -3.32
N ALA A 111 -6.69 2.87 -3.17
CA ALA A 111 -6.89 2.08 -1.96
C ALA A 111 -5.73 1.09 -1.70
N ALA A 112 -5.21 0.44 -2.76
CA ALA A 112 -4.07 -0.46 -2.64
C ALA A 112 -2.78 0.26 -2.20
N ARG A 113 -2.53 1.47 -2.75
CA ARG A 113 -1.42 2.33 -2.31
C ARG A 113 -1.57 2.74 -0.85
N GLY A 114 -2.77 3.15 -0.43
CA GLY A 114 -3.07 3.45 0.97
C GLY A 114 -2.79 2.26 1.90
N ALA A 115 -3.19 1.04 1.49
CA ALA A 115 -2.85 -0.16 2.26
C ALA A 115 -1.34 -0.43 2.33
N VAL A 116 -0.58 -0.17 1.26
CA VAL A 116 0.89 -0.26 1.30
C VAL A 116 1.48 0.76 2.28
N ASP A 117 0.94 1.97 2.29
CA ASP A 117 1.37 3.03 3.19
C ASP A 117 1.15 2.65 4.66
N GLU A 118 -0.02 2.09 4.99
CA GLU A 118 -0.34 1.61 6.34
C GLU A 118 0.46 0.36 6.77
N LEU A 119 0.72 -0.57 5.85
CA LEU A 119 1.53 -1.76 6.16
C LEU A 119 3.02 -1.42 6.42
N GLY A 120 3.49 -0.32 5.84
CA GLY A 120 4.91 0.05 5.87
C GLY A 120 5.82 -1.05 5.34
N VAL A 121 7.07 -1.08 5.84
CA VAL A 121 8.13 -1.97 5.34
C VAL A 121 8.13 -3.36 5.99
N THR A 122 7.49 -3.54 7.14
CA THR A 122 7.58 -4.77 7.94
C THR A 122 6.35 -5.66 7.84
N ALA A 123 5.15 -5.08 7.70
CA ALA A 123 3.92 -5.86 7.74
C ALA A 123 3.55 -6.46 6.37
N ARG A 124 2.94 -7.63 6.41
CA ARG A 124 2.44 -8.36 5.23
C ARG A 124 1.01 -8.81 5.48
N LEU A 125 0.22 -8.82 4.41
CA LEU A 125 -1.12 -9.41 4.42
C LEU A 125 -1.01 -10.89 4.77
N SER A 126 -2.00 -11.47 5.46
CA SER A 126 -1.98 -12.91 5.82
C SER A 126 -2.50 -13.83 4.73
N GLY A 127 -3.13 -13.30 3.67
CA GLY A 127 -3.73 -14.09 2.59
C GLY A 127 -2.75 -15.01 1.86
N HIS A 128 -3.29 -16.05 1.22
CA HIS A 128 -2.51 -16.92 0.33
C HIS A 128 -2.02 -16.14 -0.89
N THR A 129 -0.85 -16.53 -1.39
CA THR A 129 -0.32 -16.07 -2.66
C THR A 129 -1.13 -16.72 -3.79
N HIS A 130 -1.54 -15.93 -4.78
CA HIS A 130 -2.24 -16.42 -5.98
C HIS A 130 -1.29 -16.65 -7.15
#